data_AF-A0A7W5KER5-F1
#
_entry.id   AF-A0A7W5KER5-F1
#
_cell.length_a   1.000
_cell.length_b   1.000
_cell.length_c   1.000
_cell.angle_alpha   90.00
_cell.angle_beta   90.00
_cell.angle_gamma   90.00
#
_symmetry.space_group_name_H-M   'P 1'
#
loop_
_entity.id
_entity.type
_entity.pdbx_description
1 polymer ?
#
loop_
_entity_poly.entity_id
_entity_poly.type
_entity_poly.pdbx_seq_one_letter_code
_entity_poly.pdbx_strand_id
1 'polypeptide(L)'
;MTLLSLWRTGADGLRTLAVRQVLALAGDGRLLDGSECSFELRAFLAEVEADDLGRYVLECLGPREGARRGERGFEDSGLVLQDAVNEVGRRLDYDVTNGVYRGSRGRVGFDGIWRDGSGRDLLVEVKTTDAYTIRLETIDGYRRALINQGLFGPESSVLFVVGRDDTGALEAQIRGSPHAWTMRIIGAASLMRLLQVKVNAEAPDVVERIRSVLRPIEYTRLDRIVDLMFDVRVDADAPPPEAKAAPTRDEAVAADSEGEDPDARAALRLPSSLASGGVEPLRRLAADAVSNTVGARLTRRRRSWYESPDGSRRAVIAVSKRYERDYQSYWYALYDTQRAFLTEVRTAWLVLCALDSGRMWALPAEIVEGYAPAMNSTERPDGQTYWHVLTKLVGDACMLVTTRGETDLTPYEIDVRGRTAG
;
A
#
# COMPACT_ATOMS: atom_id res chain seq x y z
N MET A 1 -13.61 -4.94 22.55
CA MET A 1 -12.87 -5.26 21.31
C MET A 1 -11.80 -6.34 21.55
N THR A 2 -12.25 -7.58 21.63
CA THR A 2 -11.44 -8.78 21.87
C THR A 2 -10.54 -9.12 20.67
N LEU A 3 -11.06 -9.10 19.44
CA LEU A 3 -10.31 -9.37 18.21
C LEU A 3 -9.11 -8.41 18.04
N LEU A 4 -9.33 -7.11 18.23
CA LEU A 4 -8.25 -6.12 18.11
C LEU A 4 -7.17 -6.33 19.19
N SER A 5 -7.58 -6.64 20.42
CA SER A 5 -6.63 -6.91 21.50
C SER A 5 -5.75 -8.12 21.18
N LEU A 6 -6.34 -9.20 20.65
CA LEU A 6 -5.62 -10.39 20.23
C LEU A 6 -4.71 -10.11 19.03
N TRP A 7 -5.16 -9.32 18.05
CA TRP A 7 -4.34 -8.94 16.89
C TRP A 7 -3.10 -8.13 17.27
N ARG A 8 -3.25 -7.21 18.23
CA ARG A 8 -2.15 -6.35 18.69
C ARG A 8 -1.19 -7.06 19.66
N THR A 9 -1.64 -8.11 20.36
CA THR A 9 -0.82 -8.86 21.32
C THR A 9 -0.21 -10.14 20.73
N GLY A 10 -0.79 -10.72 19.69
CA GLY A 10 -0.36 -12.00 19.12
C GLY A 10 -0.89 -12.23 17.69
N ALA A 11 -0.41 -11.42 16.74
CA ALA A 11 -0.85 -11.45 15.34
C ALA A 11 -0.67 -12.84 14.67
N ASP A 12 0.42 -13.54 14.97
CA ASP A 12 0.75 -14.82 14.31
C ASP A 12 -0.30 -15.91 14.56
N GLY A 13 -0.85 -15.98 15.77
CA GLY A 13 -1.94 -16.91 16.07
C GLY A 13 -3.18 -16.63 15.23
N LEU A 14 -3.52 -15.34 15.05
CA LEU A 14 -4.69 -14.92 14.28
C LEU A 14 -4.51 -15.11 12.77
N ARG A 15 -3.28 -15.01 12.26
CA ARG A 15 -2.97 -15.28 10.84
C ARG A 15 -3.28 -16.72 10.43
N THR A 16 -3.29 -17.66 11.37
CA THR A 16 -3.65 -19.07 11.11
C THR A 16 -5.16 -19.30 11.04
N LEU A 17 -5.96 -18.35 11.53
CA LEU A 17 -7.42 -18.48 11.56
C LEU A 17 -8.03 -18.14 10.21
N ALA A 18 -9.08 -18.87 9.84
CA ALA A 18 -9.94 -18.51 8.73
C ALA A 18 -10.76 -17.26 9.08
N VAL A 19 -11.13 -16.46 8.08
CA VAL A 19 -11.89 -15.20 8.25
C VAL A 19 -13.22 -15.41 8.99
N ARG A 20 -13.86 -16.58 8.83
CA ARG A 20 -15.07 -16.94 9.61
C ARG A 20 -14.81 -17.01 11.12
N GLN A 21 -13.62 -17.49 11.51
CA GLN A 21 -13.21 -17.60 12.91
C GLN A 21 -12.81 -16.24 13.43
N VAL A 22 -12.13 -15.43 12.60
CA VAL A 22 -11.83 -14.02 12.91
C VAL A 22 -13.13 -13.24 13.17
N LEU A 23 -14.14 -13.40 12.32
CA LEU A 23 -15.46 -12.76 12.52
C LEU A 23 -16.12 -13.19 13.84
N ALA A 24 -16.04 -14.48 14.18
CA ALA A 24 -16.59 -14.99 15.44
C ALA A 24 -15.91 -14.41 16.69
N LEU A 25 -14.71 -13.85 16.56
CA LEU A 25 -13.99 -13.16 17.64
C LEU A 25 -14.31 -11.65 17.72
N ALA A 26 -14.98 -11.08 16.71
CA ALA A 26 -15.35 -9.67 16.68
C ALA A 26 -16.70 -9.43 17.37
N GLY A 27 -16.71 -8.67 18.46
CA GLY A 27 -17.90 -8.37 19.24
C GLY A 27 -18.70 -9.63 19.63
N ASP A 28 -19.96 -9.68 19.19
CA ASP A 28 -20.88 -10.81 19.39
C ASP A 28 -20.89 -11.82 18.21
N GLY A 29 -20.00 -11.63 17.23
CA GLY A 29 -19.91 -12.42 16.00
C GLY A 29 -21.05 -12.18 15.01
N ARG A 30 -21.91 -11.17 15.22
CA ARG A 30 -23.05 -10.87 14.35
C ARG A 30 -22.85 -9.57 13.60
N LEU A 31 -22.70 -9.68 12.29
CA LEU A 31 -22.42 -8.53 11.45
C LEU A 31 -23.71 -7.75 11.14
N LEU A 32 -23.98 -6.71 11.93
CA LEU A 32 -25.13 -5.83 11.79
C LEU A 32 -24.69 -4.36 11.64
N ASP A 33 -25.54 -3.54 11.03
CA ASP A 33 -25.27 -2.12 10.82
C ASP A 33 -25.08 -1.40 12.16
N GLY A 34 -23.91 -0.76 12.35
CA GLY A 34 -23.57 -0.02 13.56
C GLY A 34 -23.36 -0.89 14.80
N SER A 35 -23.15 -2.20 14.63
CA SER A 35 -22.84 -3.13 15.74
C SER A 35 -21.38 -3.03 16.17
N GLU A 36 -21.09 -3.42 17.42
CA GLU A 36 -19.71 -3.57 17.90
C GLU A 36 -18.90 -4.51 17.00
N CYS A 37 -19.50 -5.63 16.56
CA CYS A 37 -18.89 -6.57 15.61
C CYS A 37 -18.43 -5.85 14.32
N SER A 38 -19.28 -5.01 13.72
CA SER A 38 -18.94 -4.27 12.50
C SER A 38 -17.81 -3.26 12.70
N PHE A 39 -17.83 -2.51 13.81
CA PHE A 39 -16.79 -1.54 14.11
C PHE A 39 -15.45 -2.22 14.38
N GLU A 40 -15.48 -3.30 15.15
CA GLU A 40 -14.28 -4.06 15.49
C GLU A 40 -13.68 -4.76 14.27
N LEU A 41 -14.50 -5.39 13.42
CA LEU A 41 -14.04 -6.02 12.18
C LEU A 41 -13.37 -4.99 11.26
N ARG A 42 -14.00 -3.83 11.05
CA ARG A 42 -13.46 -2.77 10.18
C ARG A 42 -12.14 -2.22 10.72
N ALA A 43 -12.06 -2.00 12.03
CA ALA A 43 -10.82 -1.55 12.66
C ALA A 43 -9.71 -2.62 12.57
N PHE A 44 -10.05 -3.90 12.70
CA PHE A 44 -9.12 -5.00 12.46
C PHE A 44 -8.63 -5.02 11.01
N LEU A 45 -9.54 -4.95 10.03
CA LEU A 45 -9.19 -4.91 8.61
C LEU A 45 -8.30 -3.72 8.25
N ALA A 46 -8.43 -2.58 8.95
CA ALA A 46 -7.54 -1.44 8.77
C ALA A 46 -6.10 -1.68 9.30
N GLU A 47 -5.89 -2.66 10.19
CA GLU A 47 -4.59 -2.96 10.82
C GLU A 47 -3.86 -4.16 10.19
N VAL A 48 -4.50 -4.94 9.33
CA VAL A 48 -3.88 -6.12 8.72
C VAL A 48 -3.02 -5.76 7.51
N GLU A 49 -2.06 -6.60 7.14
CA GLU A 49 -1.26 -6.36 5.92
C GLU A 49 -2.07 -6.64 4.65
N ALA A 50 -1.61 -6.11 3.51
CA ALA A 50 -2.31 -6.31 2.23
C ALA A 50 -2.43 -7.79 1.84
N ASP A 51 -1.46 -8.61 2.25
CA ASP A 51 -1.47 -10.06 2.04
C ASP A 51 -2.57 -10.76 2.85
N ASP A 52 -2.76 -10.38 4.12
CA ASP A 52 -3.81 -10.92 4.98
C ASP A 52 -5.19 -10.50 4.46
N LEU A 53 -5.34 -9.23 4.07
CA LEU A 53 -6.55 -8.72 3.47
C LEU A 53 -6.91 -9.50 2.20
N GLY A 54 -5.92 -9.75 1.35
CA GLY A 54 -6.09 -10.57 0.14
C GLY A 54 -6.52 -12.00 0.43
N ARG A 55 -5.94 -12.63 1.46
CA ARG A 55 -6.36 -13.95 1.93
C ARG A 55 -7.83 -13.93 2.38
N TYR A 56 -8.23 -12.96 3.20
CA TYR A 56 -9.62 -12.84 3.68
C TYR A 56 -10.61 -12.61 2.54
N VAL A 57 -10.27 -11.79 1.55
CA VAL A 57 -11.07 -11.59 0.33
C VAL A 57 -11.27 -12.93 -0.40
N LEU A 58 -10.20 -13.70 -0.60
CA LEU A 58 -10.29 -15.00 -1.28
C LEU A 58 -11.07 -16.05 -0.48
N GLU A 59 -10.93 -16.08 0.84
CA GLU A 59 -11.70 -16.99 1.71
C GLU A 59 -13.20 -16.69 1.68
N CYS A 60 -13.60 -15.42 1.56
CA CYS A 60 -15.01 -15.04 1.39
C CYS A 60 -15.63 -15.59 0.08
N LEU A 61 -14.78 -15.91 -0.90
CA LEU A 61 -15.12 -16.45 -2.22
C LEU A 61 -14.83 -17.96 -2.36
N GLY A 62 -14.30 -18.57 -1.30
CA GLY A 62 -13.94 -19.98 -1.27
C GLY A 62 -15.14 -20.93 -1.39
N PRO A 63 -14.92 -22.22 -1.66
CA PRO A 63 -15.98 -23.22 -1.63
C PRO A 63 -16.62 -23.26 -0.23
N ARG A 64 -17.95 -23.33 -0.16
CA ARG A 64 -18.64 -23.47 1.13
C ARG A 64 -18.53 -24.92 1.61
N GLU A 65 -17.98 -25.13 2.81
CA GLU A 65 -17.91 -26.47 3.43
C GLU A 65 -19.31 -27.10 3.56
N GLY A 66 -19.47 -28.32 3.04
CA GLY A 66 -20.74 -29.05 3.09
C GLY A 66 -21.84 -28.58 2.13
N ALA A 67 -21.56 -27.64 1.23
CA ALA A 67 -22.55 -27.07 0.33
C ALA A 67 -22.63 -27.79 -1.04
N ARG A 68 -23.74 -27.57 -1.76
CA ARG A 68 -23.94 -28.10 -3.11
C ARG A 68 -22.92 -27.47 -4.07
N ARG A 69 -22.57 -28.22 -5.13
CA ARG A 69 -21.66 -27.75 -6.21
C ARG A 69 -22.16 -26.40 -6.75
N GLY A 70 -21.43 -25.32 -6.48
CA GLY A 70 -21.75 -23.97 -6.94
C GLY A 70 -21.96 -22.94 -5.81
N GLU A 71 -22.28 -23.37 -4.59
CA GLU A 71 -22.38 -22.49 -3.42
C GLU A 71 -20.98 -22.13 -2.89
N ARG A 72 -20.74 -20.83 -2.68
CA ARG A 72 -19.46 -20.27 -2.25
C ARG A 72 -19.63 -19.37 -1.03
N GLY A 73 -18.56 -19.24 -0.25
CA GLY A 73 -18.49 -18.44 0.97
C GLY A 73 -19.19 -19.07 2.17
N PHE A 74 -18.95 -18.53 3.35
CA PHE A 74 -19.62 -18.91 4.60
C PHE A 74 -20.84 -18.00 4.86
N GLU A 75 -21.55 -18.20 5.97
CA GLU A 75 -22.60 -17.27 6.40
C GLU A 75 -22.02 -15.86 6.57
N ASP A 76 -22.71 -14.82 6.12
CA ASP A 76 -22.23 -13.43 6.13
C ASP A 76 -20.96 -13.13 5.32
N SER A 77 -20.44 -14.07 4.51
CA SER A 77 -19.22 -13.83 3.74
C SER A 77 -19.32 -12.68 2.73
N GLY A 78 -20.52 -12.39 2.22
CA GLY A 78 -20.76 -11.23 1.36
C GLY A 78 -20.62 -9.90 2.11
N LEU A 79 -21.02 -9.87 3.38
CA LEU A 79 -20.90 -8.69 4.24
C LEU A 79 -19.45 -8.45 4.66
N VAL A 80 -18.71 -9.51 4.97
CA VAL A 80 -17.26 -9.43 5.23
C VAL A 80 -16.51 -8.99 3.97
N LEU A 81 -16.87 -9.55 2.80
CA LEU A 81 -16.27 -9.16 1.53
C LEU A 81 -16.51 -7.67 1.22
N GLN A 82 -17.70 -7.15 1.51
CA GLN A 82 -18.02 -5.73 1.37
C GLN A 82 -17.06 -4.86 2.19
N ASP A 83 -16.85 -5.15 3.47
CA ASP A 83 -15.92 -4.37 4.30
C ASP A 83 -14.47 -4.52 3.84
N ALA A 84 -14.06 -5.73 3.45
CA ALA A 84 -12.71 -5.97 2.94
C ALA A 84 -12.46 -5.20 1.64
N VAL A 85 -13.43 -5.17 0.71
CA VAL A 85 -13.35 -4.38 -0.52
C VAL A 85 -13.29 -2.88 -0.21
N ASN A 86 -14.10 -2.38 0.73
CA ASN A 86 -14.03 -0.99 1.15
C ASN A 86 -12.68 -0.63 1.76
N GLU A 87 -12.06 -1.56 2.48
CA GLU A 87 -10.70 -1.38 2.97
C GLU A 87 -9.66 -1.37 1.83
N VAL A 88 -9.84 -2.17 0.78
CA VAL A 88 -9.04 -2.03 -0.45
C VAL A 88 -9.18 -0.64 -1.05
N GLY A 89 -10.41 -0.09 -1.10
CA GLY A 89 -10.65 1.27 -1.56
C GLY A 89 -9.85 2.32 -0.78
N ARG A 90 -9.85 2.24 0.56
CA ARG A 90 -9.03 3.13 1.41
C ARG A 90 -7.55 2.99 1.10
N ARG A 91 -7.09 1.75 0.91
CA ARG A 91 -5.70 1.48 0.56
C ARG A 91 -5.34 1.86 -0.87
N LEU A 92 -6.31 2.15 -1.74
CA LEU A 92 -6.13 2.82 -3.04
C LEU A 92 -6.29 4.35 -2.93
N ASP A 93 -6.11 4.87 -1.72
CA ASP A 93 -6.13 6.28 -1.31
C ASP A 93 -7.49 6.97 -1.49
N TYR A 94 -8.57 6.21 -1.70
CA TYR A 94 -9.92 6.79 -1.74
C TYR A 94 -10.39 7.13 -0.32
N ASP A 95 -11.14 8.22 -0.19
CA ASP A 95 -12.00 8.45 0.96
C ASP A 95 -13.24 7.56 0.84
N VAL A 96 -13.30 6.53 1.68
CA VAL A 96 -14.32 5.47 1.61
C VAL A 96 -15.36 5.61 2.71
N THR A 97 -16.61 5.83 2.30
CA THR A 97 -17.79 5.68 3.16
C THR A 97 -18.33 4.25 3.03
N ASN A 98 -18.38 3.51 4.14
CA ASN A 98 -18.97 2.17 4.16
C ASN A 98 -20.48 2.22 3.90
N GLY A 99 -20.97 1.25 3.15
CA GLY A 99 -22.38 0.98 2.95
C GLY A 99 -23.05 0.31 4.15
N VAL A 100 -24.32 -0.05 3.95
CA VAL A 100 -25.12 -0.81 4.91
C VAL A 100 -25.10 -2.29 4.56
N TYR A 101 -25.10 -3.18 5.55
CA TYR A 101 -25.16 -4.62 5.32
C TYR A 101 -26.56 -5.09 4.96
N ARG A 102 -27.60 -4.44 5.52
CA ARG A 102 -29.00 -4.80 5.27
C ARG A 102 -29.77 -3.60 4.75
N GLY A 103 -30.36 -3.76 3.56
CA GLY A 103 -31.21 -2.73 2.97
C GLY A 103 -32.40 -2.39 3.86
N SER A 104 -32.53 -1.11 4.23
CA SER A 104 -33.72 -0.57 4.90
C SER A 104 -34.66 0.07 3.88
N ARG A 105 -35.99 -0.08 4.06
CA ARG A 105 -36.98 0.63 3.22
C ARG A 105 -36.70 2.14 3.25
N GLY A 106 -36.52 2.75 2.07
CA GLY A 106 -36.35 4.20 1.91
C GLY A 106 -34.91 4.73 1.92
N ARG A 107 -33.89 3.88 2.04
CA ARG A 107 -32.49 4.27 1.84
C ARG A 107 -31.92 3.66 0.57
N VAL A 108 -31.04 4.42 -0.07
CA VAL A 108 -30.20 3.94 -1.18
C VAL A 108 -29.26 2.87 -0.62
N GLY A 109 -29.43 1.61 -1.02
CA GLY A 109 -28.55 0.52 -0.62
C GLY A 109 -27.34 0.50 -1.53
N PHE A 110 -26.17 0.80 -0.98
CA PHE A 110 -24.88 0.65 -1.66
C PHE A 110 -23.92 -0.03 -0.70
N ASP A 111 -22.90 -0.69 -1.25
CA ASP A 111 -21.92 -1.41 -0.45
C ASP A 111 -20.75 -0.51 -0.02
N GLY A 112 -20.41 0.48 -0.85
CA GLY A 112 -19.46 1.54 -0.52
C GLY A 112 -19.54 2.74 -1.45
N ILE A 113 -19.01 3.87 -0.99
CA ILE A 113 -18.75 5.07 -1.79
C ILE A 113 -17.27 5.38 -1.70
N TRP A 114 -16.59 5.51 -2.84
CA TRP A 114 -15.16 5.84 -2.90
C TRP A 114 -14.96 7.18 -3.59
N ARG A 115 -14.32 8.14 -2.90
CA ARG A 115 -14.06 9.50 -3.40
C ARG A 115 -12.57 9.78 -3.46
N ASP A 116 -12.14 10.58 -4.43
CA ASP A 116 -10.76 11.06 -4.53
C ASP A 116 -10.67 12.57 -4.72
N GLY A 117 -11.77 13.30 -4.54
CA GLY A 117 -11.86 14.75 -4.72
C GLY A 117 -11.90 15.21 -6.18
N SER A 118 -11.80 14.31 -7.17
CA SER A 118 -11.85 14.67 -8.59
C SER A 118 -13.27 14.86 -9.15
N GLY A 119 -14.31 14.60 -8.35
CA GLY A 119 -15.71 14.60 -8.78
C GLY A 119 -16.13 13.37 -9.60
N ARG A 120 -15.20 12.43 -9.81
CA ARG A 120 -15.41 11.15 -10.52
C ARG A 120 -15.54 10.00 -9.52
N ASP A 121 -16.48 10.15 -8.60
CA ASP A 121 -16.67 9.22 -7.48
C ASP A 121 -17.18 7.85 -7.93
N LEU A 122 -16.90 6.81 -7.15
CA LEU A 122 -17.35 5.45 -7.42
C LEU A 122 -18.43 5.02 -6.42
N LEU A 123 -19.57 4.58 -6.95
CA LEU A 123 -20.53 3.76 -6.22
C LEU A 123 -20.10 2.30 -6.33
N VAL A 124 -19.74 1.68 -5.21
CA VAL A 124 -19.23 0.31 -5.19
C VAL A 124 -20.34 -0.66 -4.81
N GLU A 125 -20.45 -1.72 -5.60
CA GLU A 125 -21.37 -2.84 -5.37
C GLU A 125 -20.58 -4.15 -5.40
N VAL A 126 -20.71 -4.96 -4.36
CA VAL A 126 -19.94 -6.16 -4.11
C VAL A 126 -20.85 -7.38 -4.22
N LYS A 127 -20.38 -8.40 -4.95
CA LYS A 127 -21.10 -9.67 -5.11
C LYS A 127 -20.14 -10.85 -5.00
N THR A 128 -20.46 -11.77 -4.09
CA THR A 128 -19.74 -13.05 -3.96
C THR A 128 -19.95 -13.95 -5.18
N THR A 129 -21.09 -13.80 -5.88
CA THR A 129 -21.45 -14.55 -7.09
C THR A 129 -22.19 -13.67 -8.10
N ASP A 130 -22.00 -13.94 -9.38
CA ASP A 130 -22.68 -13.35 -10.54
C ASP A 130 -23.95 -14.09 -10.99
N ALA A 131 -24.28 -15.22 -10.35
CA ALA A 131 -25.40 -16.10 -10.74
C ALA A 131 -26.79 -15.43 -10.71
N TYR A 132 -26.90 -14.23 -10.13
CA TYR A 132 -28.13 -13.46 -10.08
C TYR A 132 -28.11 -12.33 -11.11
N THR A 133 -29.19 -12.21 -11.88
CA THR A 133 -29.42 -11.08 -12.79
C THR A 133 -29.41 -9.77 -12.00
N ILE A 134 -28.36 -8.97 -12.18
CA ILE A 134 -28.27 -7.65 -11.57
C ILE A 134 -29.19 -6.69 -12.33
N ARG A 135 -30.07 -6.02 -11.59
CA ARG A 135 -30.93 -4.96 -12.13
C ARG A 135 -30.12 -3.67 -12.24
N LEU A 136 -29.42 -3.50 -13.36
CA LEU A 136 -28.56 -2.32 -13.61
C LEU A 136 -29.29 -1.00 -13.39
N GLU A 137 -30.55 -0.87 -13.82
CA GLU A 137 -31.36 0.35 -13.61
C GLU A 137 -31.58 0.68 -12.13
N THR A 138 -31.67 -0.34 -11.26
CA THR A 138 -31.80 -0.09 -9.81
C THR A 138 -30.54 0.56 -9.26
N ILE A 139 -29.36 0.05 -9.64
CA ILE A 139 -28.08 0.59 -9.20
C ILE A 139 -27.80 1.96 -9.83
N ASP A 140 -28.19 2.15 -11.09
CA ASP A 140 -28.10 3.48 -11.72
C ASP A 140 -29.03 4.49 -11.04
N GLY A 141 -30.24 4.05 -10.65
CA GLY A 141 -31.17 4.86 -9.87
C GLY A 141 -30.59 5.29 -8.52
N TYR A 142 -29.82 4.43 -7.86
CA TYR A 142 -29.08 4.76 -6.64
C TYR A 142 -28.02 5.84 -6.89
N ARG A 143 -27.20 5.69 -7.94
CA ARG A 143 -26.24 6.71 -8.35
C ARG A 143 -26.92 8.05 -8.64
N ARG A 144 -28.01 8.06 -9.42
CA ARG A 144 -28.79 9.28 -9.71
C ARG A 144 -29.38 9.93 -8.44
N ALA A 145 -29.85 9.12 -7.49
CA ALA A 145 -30.35 9.64 -6.22
C ALA A 145 -29.24 10.34 -5.41
N LEU A 146 -28.02 9.79 -5.40
CA LEU A 146 -26.86 10.41 -4.74
C LEU A 146 -26.43 11.71 -5.43
N ILE A 147 -26.50 11.78 -6.77
CA ILE A 147 -26.26 13.02 -7.53
C ILE A 147 -27.28 14.09 -7.14
N ASN A 148 -28.57 13.73 -7.09
CA ASN A 148 -29.65 14.67 -6.73
C ASN A 148 -29.54 15.18 -5.28
N GLN A 149 -28.92 14.39 -4.39
CA GLN A 149 -28.63 14.78 -3.01
C GLN A 149 -27.36 15.64 -2.89
N GLY A 150 -26.65 15.89 -3.99
CA GLY A 150 -25.37 16.63 -3.99
C GLY A 150 -24.21 15.86 -3.38
N LEU A 151 -24.35 14.54 -3.18
CA LEU A 151 -23.30 13.70 -2.61
C LEU A 151 -22.31 13.21 -3.66
N PHE A 152 -22.73 13.15 -4.94
CA PHE A 152 -21.99 12.68 -6.10
C PHE A 152 -21.96 13.76 -7.20
N GLY A 153 -20.86 13.82 -7.95
CA GLY A 153 -20.79 14.55 -9.22
C GLY A 153 -21.48 13.81 -10.38
N PRO A 154 -21.83 14.50 -11.48
CA PRO A 154 -22.44 13.88 -12.67
C PRO A 154 -21.52 12.85 -13.34
N GLU A 155 -20.20 13.04 -13.23
CA GLU A 155 -19.14 12.16 -13.75
C GLU A 155 -18.87 10.94 -12.85
N SER A 156 -19.71 10.70 -11.84
CA SER A 156 -19.64 9.51 -11.01
C SER A 156 -19.99 8.24 -11.79
N SER A 157 -19.41 7.12 -11.37
CA SER A 157 -19.61 5.82 -12.01
C SER A 157 -19.85 4.72 -10.97
N VAL A 158 -20.30 3.55 -11.44
CA VAL A 158 -20.52 2.37 -10.62
C VAL A 158 -19.40 1.37 -10.88
N LEU A 159 -18.82 0.83 -9.81
CA LEU A 159 -17.85 -0.25 -9.87
C LEU A 159 -18.43 -1.51 -9.22
N PHE A 160 -18.69 -2.53 -10.02
CA PHE A 160 -19.04 -3.86 -9.54
C PHE A 160 -17.77 -4.64 -9.19
N VAL A 161 -17.67 -5.12 -7.95
CA VAL A 161 -16.61 -6.03 -7.51
C VAL A 161 -17.21 -7.42 -7.36
N VAL A 162 -16.74 -8.34 -8.19
CA VAL A 162 -17.37 -9.67 -8.34
C VAL A 162 -16.40 -10.79 -7.99
N GLY A 163 -16.93 -11.87 -7.41
CA GLY A 163 -16.12 -12.98 -6.91
C GLY A 163 -15.70 -14.03 -7.95
N ARG A 164 -16.33 -14.08 -9.12
CA ARG A 164 -16.08 -15.07 -10.18
C ARG A 164 -15.52 -14.42 -11.45
N ASP A 165 -14.83 -15.22 -12.24
CA ASP A 165 -14.32 -14.85 -13.57
C ASP A 165 -15.34 -15.08 -14.70
N ASP A 166 -16.47 -15.75 -14.46
CA ASP A 166 -17.51 -16.04 -15.47
C ASP A 166 -18.57 -14.91 -15.55
N THR A 167 -18.09 -13.68 -15.60
CA THR A 167 -18.87 -12.45 -15.63
C THR A 167 -19.47 -12.15 -17.01
N GLY A 168 -19.34 -13.06 -17.97
CA GLY A 168 -19.67 -12.82 -19.38
C GLY A 168 -21.11 -12.36 -19.60
N ALA A 169 -22.07 -12.89 -18.82
CA ALA A 169 -23.47 -12.46 -18.89
C ALA A 169 -23.66 -11.01 -18.42
N LEU A 170 -23.06 -10.65 -17.28
CA LEU A 170 -23.14 -9.29 -16.72
C LEU A 170 -22.40 -8.29 -17.61
N GLU A 171 -21.22 -8.66 -18.10
CA GLU A 171 -20.44 -7.86 -19.05
C GLU A 171 -21.21 -7.60 -20.34
N ALA A 172 -21.82 -8.63 -20.92
CA ALA A 172 -22.65 -8.51 -22.11
C ALA A 172 -23.87 -7.60 -21.85
N GLN A 173 -24.49 -7.72 -20.68
CA GLN A 173 -25.62 -6.88 -20.28
C GLN A 173 -25.21 -5.41 -20.14
N ILE A 174 -24.07 -5.12 -19.48
CA ILE A 174 -23.56 -3.74 -19.37
C ILE A 174 -23.20 -3.20 -20.75
N ARG A 175 -22.45 -3.95 -21.55
CA ARG A 175 -22.01 -3.55 -22.90
C ARG A 175 -23.18 -3.29 -23.85
N GLY A 176 -24.25 -4.07 -23.76
CA GLY A 176 -25.46 -3.92 -24.58
C GLY A 176 -26.43 -2.85 -24.10
N SER A 177 -26.06 -2.04 -23.09
CA SER A 177 -26.95 -1.05 -22.47
C SER A 177 -26.30 0.35 -22.41
N PRO A 178 -27.07 1.41 -22.16
CA PRO A 178 -26.52 2.75 -21.90
C PRO A 178 -25.53 2.79 -20.71
N HIS A 179 -25.56 1.80 -19.84
CA HIS A 179 -24.68 1.71 -18.67
C HIS A 179 -23.21 1.41 -19.02
N ALA A 180 -22.89 1.06 -20.27
CA ALA A 180 -21.51 0.88 -20.73
C ALA A 180 -20.61 2.12 -20.50
N TRP A 181 -21.21 3.31 -20.35
CA TRP A 181 -20.50 4.57 -20.10
C TRP A 181 -20.36 4.91 -18.62
N THR A 182 -21.14 4.27 -17.74
CA THR A 182 -21.21 4.62 -16.32
C THR A 182 -20.89 3.47 -15.38
N MET A 183 -20.76 2.24 -15.88
CA MET A 183 -20.53 1.06 -15.05
C MET A 183 -19.29 0.27 -15.50
N ARG A 184 -18.50 -0.19 -14.53
CA ARG A 184 -17.35 -1.08 -14.74
C ARG A 184 -17.46 -2.29 -13.81
N ILE A 185 -16.80 -3.38 -14.20
CA ILE A 185 -16.75 -4.63 -13.44
C ILE A 185 -15.28 -4.96 -13.22
N ILE A 186 -14.93 -5.40 -12.02
CA ILE A 186 -13.62 -5.96 -11.69
C ILE A 186 -13.79 -7.19 -10.80
N GLY A 187 -13.02 -8.25 -11.09
CA GLY A 187 -12.93 -9.40 -10.19
C GLY A 187 -12.23 -9.01 -8.88
N ALA A 188 -12.70 -9.49 -7.74
CA ALA A 188 -12.10 -9.21 -6.43
C ALA A 188 -10.61 -9.58 -6.36
N ALA A 189 -10.21 -10.68 -7.01
CA ALA A 189 -8.81 -11.08 -7.13
C ALA A 189 -7.98 -10.08 -7.96
N SER A 190 -8.53 -9.56 -9.05
CA SER A 190 -7.89 -8.52 -9.87
C SER A 190 -7.78 -7.19 -9.13
N LEU A 191 -8.79 -6.81 -8.34
CA LEU A 191 -8.73 -5.65 -7.47
C LEU A 191 -7.60 -5.79 -6.43
N MET A 192 -7.44 -6.97 -5.83
CA MET A 192 -6.32 -7.25 -4.93
C MET A 192 -4.96 -7.18 -5.64
N ARG A 193 -4.86 -7.61 -6.89
CA ARG A 193 -3.62 -7.44 -7.68
C ARG A 193 -3.29 -5.97 -7.89
N LEU A 194 -4.28 -5.11 -8.16
CA LEU A 194 -4.05 -3.66 -8.25
C LEU A 194 -3.55 -3.08 -6.92
N LEU A 195 -4.14 -3.50 -5.79
CA LEU A 195 -3.64 -3.11 -4.48
C LEU A 195 -2.18 -3.56 -4.27
N GLN A 196 -1.84 -4.78 -4.64
CA GLN A 196 -0.47 -5.29 -4.54
C GLN A 196 0.50 -4.52 -5.44
N VAL A 197 0.08 -4.10 -6.64
CA VAL A 197 0.88 -3.22 -7.50
C VAL A 197 1.16 -1.89 -6.78
N LYS A 198 0.14 -1.25 -6.19
CA LYS A 198 0.33 0.00 -5.42
C LYS A 198 1.29 -0.21 -4.24
N VAL A 199 1.06 -1.23 -3.42
CA VAL A 199 1.83 -1.47 -2.19
C VAL A 199 3.30 -1.75 -2.48
N ASN A 200 3.61 -2.32 -3.65
CA ASN A 200 4.99 -2.61 -4.05
C ASN A 200 5.65 -1.50 -4.90
N ALA A 201 4.90 -0.48 -5.31
CA ALA A 201 5.42 0.67 -6.03
C ALA A 201 5.87 1.80 -5.09
N GLU A 202 6.87 2.58 -5.51
CA GLU A 202 7.22 3.87 -4.90
C GLU A 202 6.62 5.04 -5.69
N ALA A 203 6.59 4.93 -7.03
CA ALA A 203 6.17 5.99 -7.94
C ALA A 203 4.76 6.55 -7.62
N PRO A 204 4.62 7.88 -7.45
CA PRO A 204 3.37 8.49 -6.97
C PRO A 204 2.21 8.32 -7.95
N ASP A 205 2.49 8.31 -9.25
CA ASP A 205 1.52 8.26 -10.35
C ASP A 205 0.84 6.89 -10.53
N VAL A 206 1.40 5.81 -9.96
CA VAL A 206 0.81 4.46 -10.00
C VAL A 206 -0.62 4.44 -9.47
N VAL A 207 -0.91 5.22 -8.43
CA VAL A 207 -2.26 5.30 -7.85
C VAL A 207 -3.24 5.93 -8.83
N GLU A 208 -2.88 7.05 -9.47
CA GLU A 208 -3.74 7.71 -10.45
C GLU A 208 -4.00 6.82 -11.67
N ARG A 209 -3.01 6.03 -12.08
CA ARG A 209 -3.17 5.01 -13.14
C ARG A 209 -4.13 3.90 -12.71
N ILE A 210 -4.00 3.37 -11.50
CA ILE A 210 -4.92 2.35 -10.98
C ILE A 210 -6.35 2.91 -10.95
N ARG A 211 -6.53 4.14 -10.46
CA ARG A 211 -7.84 4.81 -10.39
C ARG A 211 -8.44 5.06 -11.77
N SER A 212 -7.64 5.37 -12.78
CA SER A 212 -8.13 5.57 -14.14
C SER A 212 -8.66 4.28 -14.76
N VAL A 213 -8.05 3.12 -14.46
CA VAL A 213 -8.54 1.80 -14.91
C VAL A 213 -9.88 1.43 -14.29
N LEU A 214 -10.11 1.81 -13.02
CA LEU A 214 -11.37 1.54 -12.33
C LEU A 214 -12.55 2.39 -12.83
N ARG A 215 -12.27 3.41 -13.67
CA ARG A 215 -13.26 4.33 -14.21
C ARG A 215 -13.64 3.98 -15.65
N PRO A 216 -14.82 4.43 -16.12
CA PRO A 216 -15.17 4.33 -17.51
C PRO A 216 -14.19 5.05 -18.45
N ILE A 217 -13.46 4.27 -19.25
CA ILE A 217 -12.64 4.79 -20.37
C ILE A 217 -13.53 4.95 -21.61
N GLU A 218 -13.38 6.07 -22.31
CA GLU A 218 -13.94 6.28 -23.66
C GLU A 218 -13.16 5.44 -24.68
N TYR A 219 -13.78 4.38 -25.19
CA TYR A 219 -13.12 3.44 -26.12
C TYR A 219 -12.94 3.96 -27.55
N THR A 220 -13.48 5.14 -27.86
CA THR A 220 -13.31 5.77 -29.18
C THR A 220 -11.90 6.33 -29.38
N ARG A 221 -11.17 6.60 -28.29
CA ARG A 221 -9.82 7.14 -28.33
C ARG A 221 -8.83 6.17 -27.70
N LEU A 222 -8.01 5.55 -28.54
CA LEU A 222 -7.06 4.50 -28.12
C LEU A 222 -5.83 5.05 -27.40
N ASP A 223 -5.52 6.33 -27.56
CA ASP A 223 -4.34 7.00 -26.96
C ASP A 223 -4.20 6.67 -25.46
N ARG A 224 -5.30 6.77 -24.71
CA ARG A 224 -5.30 6.53 -23.25
C ARG A 224 -4.92 5.09 -22.88
N ILE A 225 -5.25 4.11 -23.71
CA ILE A 225 -4.91 2.69 -23.45
C ILE A 225 -3.42 2.46 -23.71
N VAL A 226 -2.89 3.08 -24.77
CA VAL A 226 -1.47 3.03 -25.12
C VAL A 226 -0.63 3.65 -24.01
N ASP A 227 -1.01 4.83 -23.51
CA ASP A 227 -0.33 5.52 -22.41
C ASP A 227 -0.29 4.65 -21.14
N LEU A 228 -1.37 3.93 -20.83
CA LEU A 228 -1.42 3.01 -19.69
C LEU A 228 -0.55 1.76 -19.86
N MET A 229 -0.41 1.22 -21.07
CA MET A 229 0.32 -0.02 -21.34
C MET A 229 1.83 0.15 -21.46
N PHE A 230 2.31 1.26 -22.05
CA PHE A 230 3.73 1.42 -22.41
C PHE A 230 4.58 2.13 -21.35
N ASP A 231 3.95 2.64 -20.31
CA ASP A 231 4.58 3.56 -19.38
C ASP A 231 4.83 2.89 -18.00
N VAL A 232 4.76 1.56 -17.95
CA VAL A 232 5.11 0.75 -16.77
C VAL A 232 6.63 0.60 -16.68
N ARG A 233 7.28 1.56 -16.02
CA ARG A 233 8.64 1.36 -15.50
C ARG A 233 8.52 0.63 -14.16
N VAL A 234 9.00 -0.61 -14.10
CA VAL A 234 9.21 -1.28 -12.83
C VAL A 234 10.44 -0.63 -12.19
N ASP A 235 10.25 0.11 -11.10
CA ASP A 235 11.33 0.60 -10.25
C ASP A 235 12.02 -0.60 -9.58
N ALA A 236 12.89 -1.25 -10.34
CA ALA A 236 13.83 -2.21 -9.82
C ALA A 236 14.75 -1.48 -8.82
N ASP A 237 15.12 -2.20 -7.76
CA ASP A 237 16.22 -1.84 -6.85
C ASP A 237 17.54 -1.89 -7.64
N ALA A 238 17.69 -1.03 -8.64
CA ALA A 238 19.00 -0.70 -9.14
C ALA A 238 19.65 0.07 -7.98
N PRO A 239 20.68 -0.48 -7.30
CA PRO A 239 21.57 0.39 -6.57
C PRO A 239 21.93 1.51 -7.56
N PRO A 240 21.77 2.80 -7.19
CA PRO A 240 22.20 3.87 -8.06
C PRO A 240 23.62 3.55 -8.53
N PRO A 241 23.91 3.74 -9.83
CA PRO A 241 25.22 3.41 -10.37
C PRO A 241 26.26 3.96 -9.41
N GLU A 242 27.19 3.09 -8.99
CA GLU A 242 28.22 3.37 -7.99
C GLU A 242 28.64 4.83 -8.15
N ALA A 243 28.22 5.67 -7.21
CA ALA A 243 28.64 7.05 -7.21
C ALA A 243 30.16 6.99 -7.11
N LYS A 244 30.85 7.25 -8.23
CA LYS A 244 32.26 7.60 -8.22
C LYS A 244 32.36 8.68 -7.16
N ALA A 245 33.13 8.40 -6.12
CA ALA A 245 33.27 9.27 -4.97
C ALA A 245 33.48 10.72 -5.47
N ALA A 246 32.77 11.67 -4.87
CA ALA A 246 33.21 13.05 -4.95
C ALA A 246 34.67 13.06 -4.45
N PRO A 247 35.63 13.57 -5.22
CA PRO A 247 37.02 13.57 -4.79
C PRO A 247 37.12 14.39 -3.50
N THR A 248 37.73 13.79 -2.49
CA THR A 248 38.21 14.52 -1.32
C THR A 248 39.19 15.60 -1.79
N ARG A 249 39.15 16.75 -1.12
CA ARG A 249 39.82 18.00 -1.52
C ARG A 249 41.36 17.93 -1.59
N ASP A 250 41.97 16.78 -1.30
CA ASP A 250 43.42 16.57 -1.23
C ASP A 250 44.01 15.71 -2.38
N GLU A 251 43.23 15.31 -3.39
CA GLU A 251 43.76 14.55 -4.56
C GLU A 251 43.51 15.26 -5.91
N ALA A 252 43.47 16.60 -5.91
CA ALA A 252 43.30 17.39 -7.13
C ALA A 252 44.64 17.77 -7.79
N VAL A 253 45.58 16.83 -7.98
CA VAL A 253 46.72 17.04 -8.88
C VAL A 253 47.19 15.72 -9.51
N ALA A 254 46.48 15.26 -10.54
CA ALA A 254 47.01 14.55 -11.72
C ALA A 254 45.95 13.64 -12.33
N ALA A 255 45.48 14.00 -13.52
CA ALA A 255 45.34 13.13 -14.70
C ALA A 255 44.27 13.72 -15.63
N ASP A 256 44.76 14.44 -16.64
CA ASP A 256 44.06 14.59 -17.91
C ASP A 256 44.16 13.30 -18.74
N SER A 257 43.22 13.18 -19.69
CA SER A 257 43.10 12.22 -20.82
C SER A 257 42.71 10.78 -20.48
N GLU A 258 41.48 10.38 -20.87
CA GLU A 258 41.18 9.79 -22.18
C GLU A 258 39.66 9.63 -22.34
N GLY A 259 39.16 9.88 -23.55
CA GLY A 259 37.74 9.78 -23.89
C GLY A 259 37.35 8.38 -24.31
N GLU A 260 36.20 7.90 -23.84
CA GLU A 260 35.49 6.77 -24.43
C GLU A 260 33.98 7.07 -24.55
N ASP A 261 33.48 6.70 -25.73
CA ASP A 261 32.18 6.95 -26.34
C ASP A 261 31.02 6.24 -25.58
N PRO A 262 29.84 6.85 -25.32
CA PRO A 262 28.86 6.30 -24.38
C PRO A 262 27.92 5.21 -24.91
N ASP A 263 28.01 4.79 -26.18
CA ASP A 263 26.86 4.17 -26.86
C ASP A 263 26.88 2.64 -27.09
N ALA A 264 27.67 1.88 -26.29
CA ALA A 264 27.89 0.45 -26.58
C ALA A 264 27.53 -0.56 -25.48
N ARG A 265 26.61 -0.26 -24.53
CA ARG A 265 26.13 -1.26 -23.54
C ARG A 265 24.63 -1.34 -23.32
N ALA A 266 23.83 -1.04 -24.34
CA ALA A 266 22.43 -1.48 -24.42
C ALA A 266 22.31 -2.97 -24.82
N ALA A 267 22.95 -3.85 -24.05
CA ALA A 267 22.75 -5.30 -24.17
C ALA A 267 21.82 -5.75 -23.04
N LEU A 268 20.64 -6.22 -23.43
CA LEU A 268 19.61 -6.88 -22.62
C LEU A 268 20.20 -7.59 -21.38
N ARG A 269 20.11 -6.94 -20.22
CA ARG A 269 20.32 -7.61 -18.93
C ARG A 269 18.97 -8.15 -18.47
N LEU A 270 18.80 -9.46 -18.58
CA LEU A 270 17.73 -10.19 -17.93
C LEU A 270 17.72 -9.89 -16.41
N PRO A 271 16.55 -9.95 -15.74
CA PRO A 271 16.45 -9.62 -14.32
C PRO A 271 17.31 -10.58 -13.50
N SER A 272 18.26 -10.05 -12.74
CA SER A 272 18.90 -10.80 -11.65
C SER A 272 17.92 -10.91 -10.48
N SER A 273 16.90 -11.76 -10.64
CA SER A 273 16.14 -12.31 -9.52
C SER A 273 17.09 -13.16 -8.67
N LEU A 274 17.31 -12.76 -7.40
CA LEU A 274 17.64 -13.62 -6.24
C LEU A 274 18.20 -12.87 -5.00
N ALA A 275 18.34 -11.53 -5.02
CA ALA A 275 18.88 -10.78 -3.87
C ALA A 275 17.84 -10.22 -2.88
N SER A 276 16.54 -10.49 -3.07
CA SER A 276 15.41 -9.84 -2.38
C SER A 276 14.88 -10.56 -1.13
N GLY A 277 15.37 -11.76 -0.80
CA GLY A 277 14.78 -12.61 0.25
C GLY A 277 14.79 -12.02 1.65
N GLY A 278 15.82 -11.24 2.03
CA GLY A 278 15.97 -10.72 3.40
C GLY A 278 15.39 -9.32 3.63
N VAL A 279 15.18 -8.54 2.57
CA VAL A 279 14.80 -7.11 2.70
C VAL A 279 13.37 -6.95 3.19
N GLU A 280 12.42 -7.67 2.57
CA GLU A 280 11.01 -7.54 2.91
C GLU A 280 10.68 -8.08 4.32
N PRO A 281 11.19 -9.25 4.75
CA PRO A 281 11.05 -9.68 6.14
C PRO A 281 11.61 -8.67 7.14
N LEU A 282 12.77 -8.06 6.84
CA LEU A 282 13.37 -7.05 7.72
C LEU A 282 12.53 -5.77 7.79
N ARG A 283 11.93 -5.32 6.67
CA ARG A 283 11.01 -4.18 6.69
C ARG A 283 9.78 -4.44 7.54
N ARG A 284 9.19 -5.63 7.43
CA ARG A 284 8.04 -6.03 8.25
C ARG A 284 8.39 -6.03 9.73
N LEU A 285 9.53 -6.61 10.08
CA LEU A 285 10.05 -6.65 11.45
C LEU A 285 10.29 -5.24 12.01
N ALA A 286 10.84 -4.34 11.18
CA ALA A 286 11.02 -2.94 11.53
C ALA A 286 9.69 -2.21 11.72
N ALA A 287 8.69 -2.46 10.87
CA ALA A 287 7.37 -1.87 11.00
C ALA A 287 6.70 -2.29 12.32
N ASP A 288 6.82 -3.56 12.71
CA ASP A 288 6.31 -4.06 13.99
C ASP A 288 7.06 -3.43 15.19
N ALA A 289 8.39 -3.34 15.13
CA ALA A 289 9.20 -2.73 16.19
C ALA A 289 8.89 -1.23 16.39
N VAL A 290 8.73 -0.49 15.28
CA VAL A 290 8.34 0.92 15.32
C VAL A 290 6.91 1.06 15.82
N SER A 291 5.98 0.21 15.36
CA SER A 291 4.59 0.22 15.83
C SER A 291 4.48 0.10 17.36
N ASN A 292 5.31 -0.78 17.95
CA ASN A 292 5.39 -0.95 19.40
C ASN A 292 5.94 0.30 20.10
N THR A 293 6.99 0.89 19.52
CA THR A 293 7.64 2.09 20.09
C THR A 293 6.72 3.32 20.06
N VAL A 294 5.91 3.45 19.01
CA VAL A 294 5.05 4.63 18.78
C VAL A 294 3.62 4.46 19.28
N GLY A 295 3.29 3.27 19.80
CA GLY A 295 1.99 2.94 20.37
C GLY A 295 0.85 2.89 19.35
N ALA A 296 1.14 2.64 18.08
CA ALA A 296 0.14 2.52 17.03
C ALA A 296 0.62 1.55 15.94
N ARG A 297 -0.29 0.73 15.44
CA ARG A 297 0.01 -0.21 14.35
C ARG A 297 0.23 0.55 13.05
N LEU A 298 1.38 0.35 12.43
CA LEU A 298 1.71 0.91 11.12
C LEU A 298 1.55 -0.18 10.07
N THR A 299 0.76 0.11 9.03
CA THR A 299 0.51 -0.80 7.91
C THR A 299 1.16 -0.29 6.64
N ARG A 300 1.59 -1.20 5.78
CA ARG A 300 2.28 -0.84 4.54
C ARG A 300 1.34 -0.13 3.55
N ARG A 301 1.71 1.08 3.12
CA ARG A 301 0.98 1.91 2.14
C ARG A 301 1.61 1.90 0.75
N ARG A 302 2.94 1.92 0.73
CA ARG A 302 3.82 1.82 -0.46
C ARG A 302 5.01 0.96 -0.09
N ARG A 303 5.95 0.78 -1.03
CA ARG A 303 7.03 -0.19 -0.85
C ARG A 303 7.82 0.03 0.45
N SER A 304 8.14 1.27 0.79
CA SER A 304 8.81 1.65 2.03
C SER A 304 7.96 2.50 2.98
N TRP A 305 6.73 2.89 2.60
CA TRP A 305 5.90 3.81 3.39
C TRP A 305 4.91 3.05 4.25
N TYR A 306 4.79 3.47 5.49
CA TYR A 306 3.93 2.88 6.50
C TYR A 306 3.12 3.97 7.20
N GLU A 307 1.88 3.65 7.55
CA GLU A 307 0.96 4.62 8.15
C GLU A 307 0.01 3.93 9.13
N SER A 308 -0.38 4.66 10.18
CA SER A 308 -1.42 4.24 11.10
C SER A 308 -2.83 4.34 10.48
N PRO A 309 -3.81 3.55 10.93
CA PRO A 309 -5.18 3.60 10.42
C PRO A 309 -5.84 4.98 10.47
N ASP A 310 -5.49 5.82 11.45
CA ASP A 310 -5.99 7.18 11.63
C ASP A 310 -5.21 8.25 10.84
N GLY A 311 -4.17 7.85 10.10
CA GLY A 311 -3.30 8.77 9.34
C GLY A 311 -2.43 9.68 10.20
N SER A 312 -2.42 9.54 11.53
CA SER A 312 -1.73 10.47 12.45
C SER A 312 -0.24 10.19 12.61
N ARG A 313 0.20 8.97 12.25
CA ARG A 313 1.57 8.48 12.42
C ARG A 313 2.07 7.82 11.14
N ARG A 314 3.31 8.14 10.76
CA ARG A 314 3.92 7.65 9.51
C ARG A 314 5.34 7.16 9.72
N ALA A 315 5.77 6.20 8.92
CA ALA A 315 7.17 5.80 8.87
C ALA A 315 7.62 5.49 7.45
N VAL A 316 8.89 5.78 7.16
CA VAL A 316 9.57 5.32 5.95
C VAL A 316 10.67 4.36 6.37
N ILE A 317 10.63 3.13 5.88
CA ILE A 317 11.56 2.07 6.26
C ILE A 317 12.56 1.82 5.12
N ALA A 318 13.77 2.33 5.31
CA ALA A 318 14.88 2.18 4.39
C ALA A 318 15.78 1.03 4.84
N VAL A 319 16.21 0.20 3.89
CA VAL A 319 17.07 -0.96 4.16
C VAL A 319 18.33 -0.83 3.32
N SER A 320 19.48 -1.04 3.94
CA SER A 320 20.78 -0.98 3.27
C SER A 320 21.59 -2.24 3.54
N LYS A 321 22.34 -2.67 2.53
CA LYS A 321 23.39 -3.68 2.69
C LYS A 321 24.62 -3.03 3.29
N ARG A 322 25.45 -3.82 3.97
CA ARG A 322 26.74 -3.33 4.45
C ARG A 322 27.69 -3.09 3.28
N TYR A 323 28.36 -1.95 3.31
CA TYR A 323 29.45 -1.60 2.41
C TYR A 323 30.78 -1.76 3.15
N GLU A 324 31.79 -2.34 2.48
CA GLU A 324 33.14 -2.51 3.02
C GLU A 324 33.96 -1.23 2.81
N ARG A 325 33.59 -0.16 3.51
CA ARG A 325 34.28 1.13 3.46
C ARG A 325 34.44 1.71 4.86
N ASP A 326 35.63 2.21 5.17
CA ASP A 326 35.96 2.72 6.52
C ASP A 326 35.19 3.99 6.91
N TYR A 327 34.73 4.75 5.91
CA TYR A 327 34.00 6.01 6.11
C TYR A 327 32.48 5.85 5.98
N GLN A 328 31.98 4.68 5.58
CA GLN A 328 30.57 4.47 5.24
C GLN A 328 30.22 2.98 5.35
N SER A 329 29.55 2.60 6.43
CA SER A 329 29.07 1.23 6.64
C SER A 329 27.75 0.97 5.92
N TYR A 330 26.84 1.94 5.90
CA TYR A 330 25.56 1.82 5.21
C TYR A 330 25.20 3.11 4.47
N TRP A 331 24.35 2.93 3.46
CA TRP A 331 23.86 4.01 2.63
C TRP A 331 22.39 3.85 2.30
N TYR A 332 21.64 4.92 2.49
CA TYR A 332 20.21 4.97 2.18
C TYR A 332 19.94 6.17 1.28
N ALA A 333 19.02 5.97 0.33
CA ALA A 333 18.45 7.04 -0.46
C ALA A 333 17.12 7.47 0.17
N LEU A 334 17.04 8.73 0.60
CA LEU A 334 15.81 9.36 1.09
C LEU A 334 15.25 10.27 0.00
N TYR A 335 14.15 9.89 -0.62
CA TYR A 335 13.56 10.63 -1.73
C TYR A 335 12.73 11.84 -1.25
N ASP A 336 12.59 12.86 -2.08
CA ASP A 336 11.72 14.02 -1.86
C ASP A 336 10.27 13.63 -1.52
N THR A 337 9.70 12.66 -2.22
CA THR A 337 8.35 12.15 -1.97
C THR A 337 8.24 11.49 -0.60
N GLN A 338 9.27 10.75 -0.17
CA GLN A 338 9.33 10.16 1.17
C GLN A 338 9.44 11.24 2.25
N ARG A 339 10.24 12.30 2.01
CA ARG A 339 10.34 13.43 2.93
C ARG A 339 9.01 14.16 3.07
N ALA A 340 8.34 14.46 1.96
CA ALA A 340 7.01 15.08 1.97
C ALA A 340 6.01 14.23 2.76
N PHE A 341 5.98 12.91 2.52
CA PHE A 341 5.13 11.98 3.26
C PHE A 341 5.38 12.03 4.78
N LEU A 342 6.63 12.11 5.21
CA LEU A 342 7.00 12.21 6.63
C LEU A 342 6.66 13.57 7.24
N THR A 343 6.74 14.68 6.48
CA THR A 343 6.55 16.05 7.01
C THR A 343 5.10 16.52 7.03
N GLU A 344 4.21 15.85 6.28
CA GLU A 344 2.76 16.11 6.28
C GLU A 344 2.08 15.81 7.63
N VAL A 345 2.71 15.01 8.50
CA VAL A 345 2.17 14.66 9.82
C VAL A 345 3.14 15.05 10.92
N ARG A 346 2.61 15.34 12.10
CA ARG A 346 3.42 15.77 13.24
C ARG A 346 4.30 14.64 13.81
N THR A 347 3.87 13.40 13.68
CA THR A 347 4.56 12.25 14.29
C THR A 347 4.99 11.28 13.21
N ALA A 348 6.25 11.36 12.79
CA ALA A 348 6.77 10.50 11.74
C ALA A 348 8.22 10.09 11.99
N TRP A 349 8.64 8.97 11.39
CA TRP A 349 9.98 8.41 11.57
C TRP A 349 10.61 7.94 10.26
N LEU A 350 11.89 8.22 10.09
CA LEU A 350 12.75 7.50 9.14
C LEU A 350 13.41 6.35 9.88
N VAL A 351 13.19 5.13 9.39
CA VAL A 351 13.70 3.91 10.00
C VAL A 351 14.80 3.34 9.12
N LEU A 352 16.02 3.35 9.63
CA LEU A 352 17.21 2.85 8.93
C LEU A 352 17.49 1.42 9.39
N CYS A 353 17.49 0.47 8.48
CA CYS A 353 17.72 -0.94 8.77
C CYS A 353 19.03 -1.43 8.14
N ALA A 354 19.86 -2.10 8.93
CA ALA A 354 21.07 -2.77 8.46
C ALA A 354 20.76 -4.24 8.11
N LEU A 355 20.90 -4.62 6.83
CA LEU A 355 20.50 -5.95 6.38
C LEU A 355 21.33 -7.09 6.98
N ASP A 356 22.62 -6.85 7.23
CA ASP A 356 23.55 -7.87 7.73
C ASP A 356 23.36 -8.16 9.22
N SER A 357 23.20 -7.11 10.04
CA SER A 357 23.11 -7.22 11.49
C SER A 357 21.67 -7.27 12.01
N GLY A 358 20.69 -6.84 11.21
CA GLY A 358 19.30 -6.68 11.64
C GLY A 358 19.07 -5.49 12.58
N ARG A 359 20.09 -4.66 12.83
CA ARG A 359 19.99 -3.45 13.66
C ARG A 359 19.13 -2.39 12.96
N MET A 360 18.42 -1.60 13.76
CA MET A 360 17.43 -0.64 13.29
C MET A 360 17.49 0.64 14.10
N TRP A 361 17.41 1.79 13.43
CA TRP A 361 17.36 3.10 14.08
C TRP A 361 16.13 3.87 13.60
N ALA A 362 15.27 4.30 14.52
CA ALA A 362 14.04 5.05 14.21
C ALA A 362 14.22 6.52 14.56
N LEU A 363 14.60 7.33 13.56
CA LEU A 363 14.85 8.75 13.72
C LEU A 363 13.54 9.53 13.54
N PRO A 364 13.14 10.41 14.46
CA PRO A 364 12.02 11.33 14.24
C PRO A 364 12.23 12.21 13.00
N ALA A 365 11.18 12.42 12.22
CA ALA A 365 11.24 13.18 10.98
C ALA A 365 11.79 14.61 11.18
N GLU A 366 11.44 15.26 12.29
CA GLU A 366 11.98 16.59 12.65
C GLU A 366 13.51 16.61 12.74
N ILE A 367 14.10 15.53 13.25
CA ILE A 367 15.56 15.40 13.37
C ILE A 367 16.18 15.17 11.99
N VAL A 368 15.58 14.30 11.17
CA VAL A 368 16.02 14.03 9.79
C VAL A 368 16.00 15.30 8.95
N GLU A 369 14.93 16.10 9.07
CA GLU A 369 14.78 17.38 8.39
C GLU A 369 15.82 18.41 8.85
N GLY A 370 16.19 18.41 10.14
CA GLY A 370 17.29 19.23 10.65
C GLY A 370 18.64 18.92 10.00
N TYR A 371 18.86 17.66 9.59
CA TYR A 371 20.08 17.22 8.92
C TYR A 371 20.02 17.32 7.39
N ALA A 372 18.83 17.35 6.78
CA ALA A 372 18.69 17.36 5.32
C ALA A 372 19.51 18.44 4.59
N PRO A 373 19.63 19.69 5.08
CA PRO A 373 20.49 20.71 4.45
C PRO A 373 22.00 20.40 4.49
N ALA A 374 22.42 19.48 5.37
CA ALA A 374 23.81 19.05 5.53
C ALA A 374 24.09 17.69 4.85
N MET A 375 23.08 17.05 4.27
CA MET A 375 23.23 15.81 3.51
C MET A 375 23.54 16.13 2.05
N ASN A 376 24.36 15.30 1.42
CA ASN A 376 24.52 15.36 -0.03
C ASN A 376 23.21 14.92 -0.71
N SER A 377 22.86 15.57 -1.81
CA SER A 377 21.69 15.20 -2.61
C SER A 377 22.05 14.97 -4.07
N THR A 378 21.23 14.21 -4.77
CA THR A 378 21.35 13.98 -6.20
C THR A 378 19.99 14.13 -6.84
N GLU A 379 19.95 14.91 -7.93
CA GLU A 379 18.78 15.06 -8.78
C GLU A 379 18.85 14.05 -9.92
N ARG A 380 17.76 13.30 -10.12
CA ARG A 380 17.64 12.31 -11.19
C ARG A 380 17.17 12.97 -12.49
N PRO A 381 17.37 12.33 -13.65
CA PRO A 381 16.91 12.85 -14.94
C PRO A 381 15.39 13.05 -15.04
N ASP A 382 14.60 12.38 -14.20
CA ASP A 382 13.15 12.50 -14.10
C ASP A 382 12.69 13.66 -13.18
N GLY A 383 13.63 14.45 -12.65
CA GLY A 383 13.38 15.56 -11.73
C GLY A 383 13.24 15.14 -10.26
N GLN A 384 13.30 13.84 -9.95
CA GLN A 384 13.23 13.36 -8.57
C GLN A 384 14.54 13.63 -7.83
N THR A 385 14.48 14.24 -6.65
CA THR A 385 15.65 14.46 -5.80
C THR A 385 15.71 13.46 -4.67
N TYR A 386 16.90 12.94 -4.36
CA TYR A 386 17.13 12.13 -3.17
C TYR A 386 18.35 12.60 -2.37
N TRP A 387 18.27 12.44 -1.06
CA TRP A 387 19.34 12.73 -0.09
C TRP A 387 20.06 11.44 0.30
N HIS A 388 21.37 11.55 0.44
CA HIS A 388 22.26 10.48 0.83
C HIS A 388 22.35 10.43 2.34
N VAL A 389 21.70 9.43 2.94
CA VAL A 389 21.81 9.16 4.37
C VAL A 389 22.95 8.17 4.56
N LEU A 390 24.10 8.68 5.00
CA LEU A 390 25.33 7.91 5.18
C LEU A 390 25.47 7.55 6.65
N THR A 391 25.71 6.28 6.96
CA THR A 391 26.00 5.87 8.34
C THR A 391 27.28 5.06 8.41
N LYS A 392 27.98 5.18 9.54
CA LYS A 392 29.26 4.51 9.82
C LYS A 392 29.18 3.84 11.19
N LEU A 393 29.63 2.60 11.28
CA LEU A 393 29.77 1.90 12.55
C LEU A 393 31.14 2.20 13.16
N VAL A 394 31.16 2.64 14.42
CA VAL A 394 32.38 2.89 15.21
C VAL A 394 32.25 2.10 16.51
N GLY A 395 32.88 0.92 16.56
CA GLY A 395 32.60 -0.06 17.60
C GLY A 395 31.13 -0.50 17.53
N ASP A 396 30.38 -0.34 18.63
CA ASP A 396 28.95 -0.63 18.67
C ASP A 396 28.07 0.58 18.26
N ALA A 397 28.63 1.79 18.21
CA ALA A 397 27.87 2.99 17.89
C ALA A 397 27.61 3.12 16.37
N CYS A 398 26.43 3.64 16.02
CA CYS A 398 26.08 3.98 14.65
C CYS A 398 26.09 5.50 14.49
N MET A 399 26.94 6.02 13.60
CA MET A 399 27.12 7.45 13.39
C MET A 399 26.49 7.87 12.07
N LEU A 400 25.60 8.87 12.08
CA LEU A 400 25.15 9.58 10.88
C LEU A 400 26.26 10.51 10.41
N VAL A 401 26.68 10.38 9.15
CA VAL A 401 27.73 11.20 8.54
C VAL A 401 27.09 12.28 7.68
N THR A 402 27.36 13.54 8.01
CA THR A 402 26.91 14.71 7.24
C THR A 402 28.09 15.62 6.93
N THR A 403 27.89 16.61 6.05
CA THR A 403 28.90 17.66 5.79
C THR A 403 29.24 18.51 7.03
N ARG A 404 28.39 18.49 8.07
CA ARG A 404 28.59 19.20 9.34
C ARG A 404 29.28 18.36 10.42
N GLY A 405 29.56 17.08 10.14
CA GLY A 405 30.19 16.15 11.07
C GLY A 405 29.37 14.88 11.30
N GLU A 406 29.78 14.13 12.32
CA GLU A 406 29.20 12.84 12.72
C GLU A 406 28.24 13.01 13.91
N THR A 407 27.05 12.39 13.85
CA THR A 407 26.08 12.38 14.96
C THR A 407 25.80 10.95 15.39
N ASP A 408 25.83 10.68 16.69
CA ASP A 408 25.49 9.37 17.24
C ASP A 408 23.99 9.06 17.13
N LEU A 409 23.66 7.96 16.43
CA LEU A 409 22.31 7.44 16.24
C LEU A 409 21.93 6.36 17.25
N THR A 410 22.85 5.92 18.11
CA THR A 410 22.60 4.92 19.15
C THR A 410 21.39 5.25 20.04
N PRO A 411 21.09 6.52 20.39
CA PRO A 411 19.88 6.87 21.14
C PRO A 411 18.56 6.54 20.42
N TYR A 412 18.58 6.37 19.10
CA TYR A 412 17.42 6.04 18.26
C TYR A 412 17.35 4.56 17.90
N GLU A 413 18.27 3.73 18.41
CA GLU A 413 18.25 2.30 18.15
C GLU A 413 17.01 1.65 18.79
N ILE A 414 16.27 0.89 17.98
CA ILE A 414 15.09 0.16 18.45
C ILE A 414 15.44 -1.31 18.57
N ASP A 415 15.10 -1.90 19.73
CA ASP A 415 15.31 -3.32 19.94
C ASP A 415 14.19 -4.14 19.28
N VAL A 416 14.62 -5.12 18.51
CA VAL A 416 13.76 -6.05 17.77
C VAL A 416 13.54 -7.33 18.58
N ARG A 417 14.36 -7.56 19.62
CA ARG A 417 14.25 -8.72 20.49
C ARG A 417 13.17 -8.44 21.53
N GLY A 418 12.01 -9.04 21.32
CA GLY A 418 11.06 -9.27 22.40
C GLY A 418 11.81 -9.88 23.59
N ARG A 419 11.74 -9.22 24.76
CA ARG A 419 12.25 -9.77 26.01
C ARG A 419 11.63 -11.15 26.24
N THR A 420 12.42 -12.18 25.96
CA THR A 420 12.39 -13.45 26.70
C THR A 420 13.70 -13.52 27.45
N ALA A 421 13.74 -12.87 28.62
CA ALA A 421 14.70 -13.13 29.69
C ALA A 421 14.25 -12.40 30.95
N GLY A 422 13.75 -13.15 31.93
CA GLY A 422 13.38 -12.68 33.26
C GLY A 422 11.97 -13.11 33.65
#